data_AF-A0A8H4AA55-F1
#
_entry.id   AF-A0A8H4AA55-F1
#
_cell.length_a   1.000
_cell.length_b   1.000
_cell.length_c   1.000
_cell.angle_alpha   90.00
_cell.angle_beta   90.00
_cell.angle_gamma   90.00
#
_symmetry.space_group_name_H-M   'P 1'
#
loop_
_entity.id
_entity.type
_entity.pdbx_description
1 polymer ?
#
loop_
_entity_poly.entity_id
_entity_poly.type
_entity_poly.pdbx_seq_one_letter_code
_entity_poly.pdbx_strand_id
1 'polypeptide(L)'
;MMAILFLVGQKLEEPSIVNDLLDIKKTPARPIYNMASELPLVLYDCQYDNLKWYYGRDDNMLNTISKLYKHIYEQWYIHATKSLLFSTLLNDLGSISLKKNVHPGQELQNFTTNIEQTLKELVSSEIGMSSGNLSNIITSGGGKELRVRNYVKISNRETCDSVESKNEKYKGKRIKLE
;
A
#
# COMPACT_ATOMS: atom_id res chain seq x y z
N MET A 1 -2.51 9.73 -6.30
CA MET A 1 -2.28 9.22 -7.67
C MET A 1 -2.10 7.70 -7.67
N MET A 2 -1.11 7.17 -6.95
CA MET A 2 -0.83 5.72 -6.91
C MET A 2 -2.03 4.81 -6.58
N ALA A 3 -2.94 5.24 -5.69
CA ALA A 3 -4.14 4.45 -5.37
C ALA A 3 -5.01 4.14 -6.59
N ILE A 4 -5.16 5.08 -7.53
CA ILE A 4 -5.92 4.86 -8.76
C ILE A 4 -5.18 3.89 -9.68
N LEU A 5 -3.84 3.99 -9.75
CA LEU A 5 -3.03 3.07 -10.55
C LEU A 5 -3.08 1.63 -10.00
N PHE A 6 -3.16 1.45 -8.68
CA PHE A 6 -3.41 0.12 -8.10
C PHE A 6 -4.77 -0.43 -8.54
N LEU A 7 -5.83 0.38 -8.54
CA LEU A 7 -7.15 -0.06 -9.00
C LEU A 7 -7.15 -0.46 -10.48
N VAL A 8 -6.45 0.29 -11.33
CA VAL A 8 -6.27 -0.06 -12.75
C VAL A 8 -5.46 -1.35 -12.90
N GLY A 9 -4.34 -1.48 -12.16
CA GLY A 9 -3.51 -2.70 -12.16
C GLY A 9 -4.24 -3.94 -11.66
N GLN A 10 -5.19 -3.78 -10.74
CA GLN A 10 -6.09 -4.83 -10.25
C GLN A 10 -7.28 -5.10 -11.19
N LYS A 11 -7.40 -4.38 -12.32
CA LYS A 11 -8.52 -4.46 -13.27
C LYS A 11 -9.88 -4.10 -12.67
N LEU A 12 -9.88 -3.31 -11.58
CA LEU A 12 -11.10 -2.78 -10.97
C LEU A 12 -11.59 -1.51 -11.68
N GLU A 13 -10.67 -0.80 -12.36
CA GLU A 13 -10.96 0.38 -13.17
C GLU A 13 -10.25 0.29 -14.53
N GLU A 14 -10.83 0.92 -15.55
CA GLU A 14 -10.19 1.07 -16.85
C GLU A 14 -9.15 2.21 -16.83
N PRO A 15 -8.06 2.14 -17.62
CA PRO A 15 -7.07 3.22 -17.69
C PRO A 15 -7.66 4.60 -18.05
N SER A 16 -8.80 4.62 -18.75
CA SER A 16 -9.53 5.84 -19.10
C SER A 16 -9.97 6.66 -17.88
N ILE A 17 -10.08 6.05 -16.69
CA ILE A 17 -10.47 6.73 -15.45
C ILE A 17 -9.55 7.90 -15.11
N VAL A 18 -8.26 7.82 -15.48
CA VAL A 18 -7.30 8.90 -15.22
C VAL A 18 -7.69 10.16 -15.99
N ASN A 19 -8.13 10.00 -17.25
CA ASN A 19 -8.60 11.12 -18.06
C ASN A 19 -9.91 11.69 -17.53
N ASP A 20 -10.83 10.82 -17.11
CA ASP A 20 -12.12 11.25 -16.56
C ASP A 20 -11.98 12.02 -15.24
N LEU A 21 -11.00 11.63 -14.39
CA LEU A 21 -10.70 12.33 -13.14
C LEU A 21 -10.00 13.68 -13.32
N LEU A 22 -9.29 13.88 -14.44
CA LEU A 22 -8.66 15.14 -14.80
C LEU A 22 -9.63 16.10 -15.52
N ASP A 23 -10.75 15.59 -16.02
CA ASP A 23 -11.80 16.41 -16.63
C ASP A 23 -12.75 16.98 -15.58
N ILE A 24 -12.62 18.29 -15.33
CA ILE A 24 -13.42 19.04 -14.36
C ILE A 24 -14.93 18.99 -14.69
N LYS A 25 -15.30 18.86 -15.97
CA LYS A 25 -16.72 18.78 -16.35
C LYS A 25 -17.34 17.44 -15.96
N LYS A 26 -16.57 16.35 -16.04
CA LYS A 26 -17.00 15.01 -15.66
C LYS A 26 -16.89 14.78 -14.16
N THR A 27 -15.79 15.25 -13.57
CA THR A 27 -15.46 15.04 -12.16
C THR A 27 -15.23 16.40 -11.48
N PRO A 28 -16.31 17.12 -11.11
CA PRO A 28 -16.20 18.47 -10.53
C PRO A 28 -15.58 18.46 -9.12
N ALA A 29 -15.65 17.33 -8.42
CA ALA A 29 -15.07 17.15 -7.10
C ALA A 29 -14.39 15.78 -6.99
N ARG A 30 -13.29 15.73 -6.23
CA ARG A 30 -12.49 14.52 -6.06
C ARG A 30 -13.33 13.40 -5.40
N PRO A 31 -13.45 12.21 -6.01
CA PRO A 31 -14.08 11.05 -5.38
C PRO A 31 -13.31 10.56 -4.14
N ILE A 32 -14.00 9.93 -3.20
CA ILE A 32 -13.40 9.37 -1.99
C ILE A 32 -12.76 8.01 -2.30
N TYR A 33 -11.45 7.91 -2.04
CA TYR A 33 -10.70 6.65 -2.13
C TYR A 33 -9.50 6.68 -1.18
N ASN A 34 -9.11 5.50 -0.69
CA ASN A 34 -8.00 5.34 0.23
C ASN A 34 -6.69 5.75 -0.42
N MET A 35 -5.82 6.42 0.34
CA MET A 35 -4.49 6.75 -0.13
C MET A 35 -3.60 5.51 -0.17
N ALA A 36 -2.73 5.49 -1.18
CA ALA A 36 -1.67 4.50 -1.23
C ALA A 36 -0.75 4.68 -0.03
N SER A 37 -0.10 3.60 0.38
CA SER A 37 0.89 3.60 1.45
C SER A 37 2.04 4.55 1.12
N GLU A 38 2.50 5.27 2.14
CA GLU A 38 3.67 6.13 2.07
C GLU A 38 4.99 5.36 2.07
N LEU A 39 4.98 4.09 2.51
CA LEU A 39 6.18 3.28 2.72
C LEU A 39 7.14 3.23 1.52
N PRO A 40 6.69 3.02 0.27
CA PRO A 40 7.60 3.00 -0.89
C PRO A 40 7.88 4.39 -1.48
N LEU A 41 7.34 5.48 -0.93
CA LEU A 41 7.50 6.81 -1.52
C LEU A 41 8.86 7.40 -1.14
N VAL A 42 9.74 7.54 -2.14
CA VAL A 42 11.08 8.12 -1.97
C VAL A 42 11.21 9.35 -2.85
N LEU A 43 11.59 10.48 -2.26
CA LEU A 43 12.05 11.65 -3.02
C LEU A 43 13.42 11.33 -3.59
N TYR A 44 13.46 10.94 -4.86
CA TYR A 44 14.68 10.47 -5.51
C TYR A 44 15.63 11.60 -5.87
N ASP A 45 15.12 12.62 -6.56
CA ASP A 45 15.91 13.75 -7.03
C ASP A 45 15.06 15.03 -7.13
N CYS A 46 15.72 16.18 -7.08
CA CYS A 46 15.14 17.50 -7.24
C CYS A 46 15.86 18.24 -8.37
N GLN A 47 15.17 18.48 -9.48
CA GLN A 47 15.73 19.20 -10.61
C GLN A 47 15.60 20.71 -10.44
N TYR A 48 16.69 21.43 -10.62
CA TYR A 48 16.73 22.89 -10.58
C TYR A 48 17.57 23.44 -11.73
N ASP A 49 17.02 24.40 -12.45
CA ASP A 49 17.75 25.08 -13.52
C ASP A 49 18.69 26.15 -12.96
N ASN A 50 19.83 26.32 -13.62
CA ASN A 50 20.81 27.39 -13.34
C ASN A 50 21.36 27.43 -11.90
N LEU A 51 21.29 26.32 -11.16
CA LEU A 51 21.94 26.22 -9.85
C LEU A 51 23.38 25.74 -9.99
N LYS A 52 24.29 26.48 -9.35
CA LYS A 52 25.64 26.02 -9.11
C LYS A 52 25.70 25.37 -7.72
N TRP A 53 25.72 24.04 -7.70
CA TRP A 53 25.86 23.28 -6.46
C TRP A 53 27.25 23.50 -5.86
N TYR A 54 27.28 23.99 -4.62
CA TYR A 54 28.50 24.07 -3.82
C TYR A 54 28.46 22.96 -2.78
N TYR A 55 29.20 21.88 -3.05
CA TYR A 55 29.46 20.87 -2.05
C TYR A 55 30.46 21.43 -1.04
N GLY A 56 30.19 21.27 0.25
CA GLY A 56 31.13 21.65 1.29
C GLY A 56 32.48 20.99 1.01
N ARG A 57 33.53 21.81 0.85
CA ARG A 57 34.92 21.34 0.75
C ARG A 57 35.37 20.92 2.14
N ASP A 58 34.88 19.78 2.59
CA ASP A 58 35.61 18.99 3.56
C ASP A 58 36.60 18.13 2.76
N ASP A 59 37.87 18.11 3.14
CA ASP A 59 38.90 17.18 2.62
C ASP A 59 38.48 15.68 2.80
N ASN A 60 37.36 15.47 3.48
CA ASN A 60 36.75 14.21 3.86
C ASN A 60 35.49 13.85 3.04
N MET A 61 35.32 14.34 1.80
CA MET A 61 34.17 13.98 0.94
C MET A 61 33.93 12.46 0.85
N LEU A 62 35.01 11.66 0.77
CA LEU A 62 34.95 10.20 0.82
C LEU A 62 34.36 9.68 2.14
N ASN A 63 34.63 10.35 3.28
CA ASN A 63 34.06 9.98 4.57
C ASN A 63 32.56 10.26 4.63
N THR A 64 32.04 11.30 3.98
CA THR A 64 30.59 11.59 3.96
C THR A 64 29.83 10.53 3.16
N ILE A 65 30.31 10.18 1.96
CA ILE A 65 29.72 9.10 1.16
C ILE A 65 29.83 7.77 1.88
N SER A 66 30.99 7.47 2.47
CA SER A 66 31.21 6.25 3.27
C SER A 66 30.26 6.15 4.47
N LYS A 67 30.02 7.27 5.19
CA LYS A 67 29.04 7.33 6.29
C LYS A 67 27.61 7.07 5.81
N LEU A 68 27.20 7.70 4.70
CA LEU A 68 25.87 7.49 4.13
C LEU A 68 25.69 6.04 3.67
N TYR A 69 26.67 5.50 2.95
CA TYR A 69 26.68 4.10 2.52
C TYR A 69 26.58 3.16 3.72
N LYS A 70 27.40 3.36 4.74
CA LYS A 70 27.37 2.58 5.99
C LYS A 70 25.99 2.64 6.64
N HIS A 71 25.41 3.83 6.75
CA HIS A 71 24.08 4.01 7.34
C HIS A 71 22.99 3.25 6.55
N ILE A 72 22.96 3.39 5.23
CA ILE A 72 21.99 2.69 4.37
C ILE A 72 22.19 1.17 4.45
N TYR A 73 23.45 0.73 4.45
CA TYR A 73 23.80 -0.68 4.58
C TYR A 73 23.33 -1.27 5.92
N GLU A 74 23.53 -0.56 7.03
CA GLU A 74 23.03 -0.96 8.36
C GLU A 74 21.51 -1.05 8.40
N GLN A 75 20.80 -0.07 7.81
CA GLN A 75 19.34 -0.12 7.70
C GLN A 75 18.88 -1.34 6.90
N TRP A 76 19.49 -1.55 5.72
CA TRP A 76 19.20 -2.72 4.90
C TRP A 76 19.43 -4.02 5.68
N TYR A 77 20.54 -4.15 6.39
CA TYR A 77 20.87 -5.33 7.18
C TYR A 77 19.83 -5.63 8.27
N ILE A 78 19.40 -4.59 9.01
CA ILE A 78 18.34 -4.71 10.02
C ILE A 78 17.03 -5.19 9.38
N HIS A 79 16.64 -4.60 8.25
CA HIS A 79 15.40 -4.95 7.57
C HIS A 79 15.45 -6.35 6.94
N ALA A 80 16.58 -6.76 6.36
CA ALA A 80 16.80 -8.09 5.82
C ALA A 80 16.71 -9.16 6.94
N THR A 81 17.35 -8.90 8.09
CA THR A 81 17.28 -9.80 9.26
C THR A 81 15.85 -9.95 9.77
N LYS A 82 15.12 -8.83 9.91
CA LYS A 82 13.70 -8.85 10.31
C LYS A 82 12.83 -9.61 9.31
N SER A 83 13.05 -9.39 8.01
CA SER A 83 12.33 -10.09 6.94
C SER A 83 12.55 -11.60 7.02
N LEU A 84 13.79 -12.05 7.21
CA LEU A 84 14.11 -13.46 7.36
C LEU A 84 13.42 -14.05 8.59
N LEU A 85 13.54 -13.38 9.75
CA LEU A 85 12.87 -13.80 10.98
C LEU A 85 11.36 -13.97 10.79
N PHE A 86 10.69 -13.00 10.17
CA PHE A 86 9.26 -13.12 9.93
C PHE A 86 8.93 -14.24 8.93
N SER A 87 9.76 -14.44 7.90
CA SER A 87 9.55 -15.53 6.95
C SER A 87 9.67 -16.91 7.59
N THR A 88 10.64 -17.11 8.50
CA THR A 88 10.79 -18.40 9.22
C THR A 88 9.63 -18.62 10.17
N LEU A 89 9.21 -17.60 10.92
CA LEU A 89 8.05 -17.68 11.81
C LEU A 89 6.77 -18.00 11.04
N LEU A 90 6.55 -17.38 9.87
CA LEU A 90 5.40 -17.66 9.01
C LEU A 90 5.43 -19.09 8.46
N ASN A 91 6.60 -19.58 8.05
CA ASN A 91 6.76 -20.96 7.61
C ASN A 91 6.45 -21.97 8.73
N ASP A 92 6.98 -21.74 9.93
CA ASP A 92 6.73 -22.58 11.09
C ASP A 92 5.25 -22.60 11.47
N LEU A 93 4.60 -21.42 11.51
CA LEU A 93 3.16 -21.31 11.74
C LEU A 93 2.35 -22.07 10.69
N GLY A 94 2.74 -21.97 9.42
CA GLY A 94 2.11 -22.74 8.36
C GLY A 94 2.26 -24.24 8.56
N SER A 95 3.44 -24.70 8.97
CA SER A 95 3.72 -26.11 9.22
C SER A 95 2.95 -26.68 10.43
N ILE A 96 2.70 -25.87 11.47
CA ILE A 96 1.92 -26.27 12.65
C ILE A 96 0.46 -26.55 12.25
N SER A 97 -0.10 -25.75 11.34
CA SER A 97 -1.45 -25.97 10.82
C SER A 97 -1.59 -27.31 10.09
N LEU A 98 -0.51 -27.83 9.50
CA LEU A 98 -0.50 -29.12 8.78
C LEU A 98 -0.51 -30.33 9.70
N LYS A 99 0.32 -30.32 10.74
CA LYS A 99 0.44 -31.47 11.64
C LYS A 99 -0.84 -31.78 12.40
N LYS A 100 -1.73 -30.79 12.57
CA LYS A 100 -3.06 -30.99 13.18
C LYS A 100 -4.11 -31.54 12.20
N ASN A 101 -3.94 -31.36 10.89
CA ASN A 101 -4.95 -31.69 9.87
C ASN A 101 -4.61 -32.92 9.02
N VAL A 102 -3.39 -33.46 9.10
CA VAL A 102 -2.96 -34.65 8.34
C VAL A 102 -3.24 -35.93 9.16
N HIS A 103 -4.13 -36.79 8.65
CA HIS A 103 -4.29 -38.15 9.17
C HIS A 103 -3.03 -38.99 8.90
N PRO A 104 -2.65 -39.91 9.79
CA PRO A 104 -1.45 -40.72 9.60
C PRO A 104 -1.63 -41.65 8.39
N GLY A 105 -0.99 -41.32 7.26
CA GLY A 105 -0.99 -42.17 6.06
C GLY A 105 -0.91 -41.47 4.69
N GLN A 106 -0.93 -40.13 4.59
CA GLN A 106 -0.80 -39.43 3.29
C GLN A 106 0.58 -38.80 3.10
N GLU A 107 1.21 -39.03 1.94
CA GLU A 107 2.56 -38.58 1.58
C GLU A 107 2.65 -37.04 1.39
N LEU A 108 3.65 -36.43 2.02
CA LEU A 108 3.78 -34.97 2.21
C LEU A 108 4.34 -34.17 1.01
N GLN A 109 4.92 -34.82 -0.02
CA GLN A 109 5.84 -34.12 -0.93
C GLN A 109 5.17 -33.14 -1.92
N ASN A 110 3.87 -33.29 -2.19
CA ASN A 110 3.11 -32.41 -3.10
C ASN A 110 2.23 -31.38 -2.39
N PHE A 111 2.16 -31.42 -1.06
CA PHE A 111 1.27 -30.55 -0.28
C PHE A 111 1.91 -29.18 0.00
N THR A 112 3.23 -29.12 0.26
CA THR A 112 3.94 -27.94 0.78
C THR A 112 3.81 -26.68 -0.09
N THR A 113 3.90 -26.81 -1.42
CA THR A 113 3.69 -25.72 -2.38
C THR A 113 2.24 -25.24 -2.40
N ASN A 114 1.29 -26.16 -2.24
CA ASN A 114 -0.14 -25.86 -2.22
C ASN A 114 -0.52 -25.11 -0.93
N ILE A 115 0.15 -25.39 0.19
CA ILE A 115 -0.16 -24.84 1.51
C ILE A 115 0.29 -23.40 1.69
N GLU A 116 1.49 -23.02 1.24
CA GLU A 116 1.92 -21.62 1.35
C GLU A 116 0.98 -20.70 0.56
N GLN A 117 0.47 -21.19 -0.57
CA GLN A 117 -0.54 -20.55 -1.38
C GLN A 117 -1.92 -20.56 -0.69
N THR A 118 -2.35 -21.70 -0.14
CA THR A 118 -3.61 -21.84 0.61
C THR A 118 -3.61 -21.02 1.90
N LEU A 119 -2.47 -20.87 2.59
CA LEU A 119 -2.33 -20.05 3.79
C LEU A 119 -2.23 -18.57 3.46
N LYS A 120 -1.62 -18.19 2.34
CA LYS A 120 -1.75 -16.83 1.80
C LYS A 120 -3.21 -16.54 1.48
N GLU A 121 -3.91 -17.46 0.84
CA GLU A 121 -5.36 -17.35 0.57
C GLU A 121 -6.20 -17.36 1.86
N LEU A 122 -5.82 -18.12 2.90
CA LEU A 122 -6.47 -18.15 4.21
C LEU A 122 -6.18 -16.88 5.01
N VAL A 123 -4.96 -16.38 5.08
CA VAL A 123 -4.67 -15.07 5.71
C VAL A 123 -5.38 -13.96 4.94
N SER A 124 -5.43 -14.05 3.61
CA SER A 124 -6.24 -13.20 2.73
C SER A 124 -7.76 -13.46 2.82
N SER A 125 -8.24 -14.47 3.56
CA SER A 125 -9.67 -14.75 3.78
C SER A 125 -10.12 -14.78 5.25
N GLU A 126 -9.24 -14.94 6.24
CA GLU A 126 -9.57 -15.15 7.67
C GLU A 126 -9.90 -13.86 8.44
N ILE A 127 -9.73 -12.67 7.86
CA ILE A 127 -10.50 -11.48 8.27
C ILE A 127 -11.92 -11.53 7.67
N GLY A 128 -12.61 -12.67 7.82
CA GLY A 128 -14.00 -12.87 7.39
C GLY A 128 -14.37 -14.29 6.97
N MET A 129 -14.64 -15.17 7.95
CA MET A 129 -15.54 -16.30 7.73
C MET A 129 -16.94 -15.78 7.39
N SER A 130 -17.25 -15.62 6.11
CA SER A 130 -18.63 -15.71 5.62
C SER A 130 -18.63 -16.21 4.19
N SER A 131 -19.20 -17.40 4.01
CA SER A 131 -19.48 -18.13 2.77
C SER A 131 -20.52 -17.40 1.87
N GLY A 132 -20.32 -16.11 1.59
CA GLY A 132 -21.26 -15.32 0.79
C GLY A 132 -20.62 -14.04 0.27
N ASN A 133 -20.44 -13.99 -1.05
CA ASN A 133 -19.85 -12.92 -1.87
C ASN A 133 -18.33 -12.77 -1.74
N LEU A 134 -17.62 -13.03 -2.85
CA LEU A 134 -16.20 -12.73 -3.04
C LEU A 134 -15.94 -11.27 -2.66
N SER A 135 -15.36 -11.02 -1.49
CA SER A 135 -14.94 -9.66 -1.12
C SER A 135 -13.77 -9.26 -2.00
N ASN A 136 -13.90 -8.16 -2.73
CA ASN A 136 -12.79 -7.60 -3.50
C ASN A 136 -11.71 -7.08 -2.54
N ILE A 137 -10.46 -7.43 -2.81
CA ILE A 137 -9.28 -6.99 -2.06
C ILE A 137 -8.64 -5.83 -2.82
N ILE A 138 -8.64 -4.64 -2.23
CA ILE A 138 -7.98 -3.45 -2.79
C ILE A 138 -6.61 -3.29 -2.15
N THR A 139 -5.55 -3.44 -2.95
CA THR A 139 -4.17 -3.26 -2.48
C THR A 139 -3.81 -1.77 -2.46
N SER A 140 -3.32 -1.28 -1.33
CA SER A 140 -2.87 0.11 -1.19
C SER A 140 -1.33 0.25 -1.18
N GLY A 141 -0.61 -0.86 -1.28
CA GLY A 141 0.85 -0.91 -1.19
C GLY A 141 1.36 -0.99 0.26
N GLY A 142 2.65 -1.30 0.43
CA GLY A 142 3.28 -1.42 1.75
C GLY A 142 2.63 -2.48 2.66
N GLY A 143 2.12 -3.56 2.09
CA GLY A 143 1.44 -4.65 2.82
C GLY A 143 0.03 -4.32 3.32
N LYS A 144 -0.55 -3.16 2.94
CA LYS A 144 -1.90 -2.76 3.34
C LYS A 144 -2.93 -3.16 2.29
N GLU A 145 -4.01 -3.80 2.75
CA GLU A 145 -5.14 -4.22 1.93
C GLU A 145 -6.46 -3.77 2.56
N LEU A 146 -7.41 -3.37 1.73
CA LEU A 146 -8.77 -3.06 2.12
C LEU A 146 -9.71 -4.10 1.52
N ARG A 147 -10.41 -4.86 2.36
CA ARG A 147 -11.46 -5.77 1.91
C ARG A 147 -12.79 -5.04 1.82
N VAL A 148 -13.40 -5.10 0.64
CA VAL A 148 -14.73 -4.54 0.40
C VAL A 148 -15.64 -5.64 -0.13
N ARG A 149 -16.87 -5.72 0.40
CA ARG A 149 -17.85 -6.72 -0.08
C ARG A 149 -18.22 -6.47 -1.54
N ASN A 150 -18.62 -5.24 -1.84
CA ASN A 150 -18.94 -4.79 -3.19
C ASN A 150 -18.01 -3.66 -3.57
N TYR A 151 -17.32 -3.81 -4.70
CA TYR A 151 -16.50 -2.74 -5.23
C TYR A 151 -17.41 -1.69 -5.88
N VAL A 152 -17.31 -0.44 -5.41
CA VAL A 152 -17.95 0.71 -6.07
C VAL A 152 -16.92 1.40 -6.93
N LYS A 153 -17.22 1.53 -8.23
CA LYS A 153 -16.38 2.26 -9.18
C LYS A 153 -16.18 3.70 -8.74
N ILE A 154 -15.00 4.24 -8.98
CA ILE A 154 -14.56 5.59 -8.58
C ILE A 154 -15.54 6.67 -9.05
N SER A 155 -16.09 6.55 -10.25
CA SER A 155 -17.08 7.48 -10.80
C SER A 155 -18.39 7.55 -10.01
N ASN A 156 -18.74 6.47 -9.30
CA ASN A 156 -19.99 6.34 -8.55
C ASN A 156 -19.80 6.57 -7.04
N ARG A 157 -18.60 6.92 -6.59
CA ARG A 157 -18.33 7.17 -5.17
C ARG A 157 -18.75 8.58 -4.78
N GLU A 158 -19.05 8.74 -3.50
CA GLU A 158 -19.20 10.06 -2.90
C GLU A 158 -17.95 10.90 -3.17
N THR A 159 -18.16 12.16 -3.53
CA THR A 159 -17.11 13.13 -3.78
C THR A 159 -16.92 14.03 -2.56
N CYS A 160 -15.75 14.65 -2.45
CA CYS A 160 -15.52 15.67 -1.43
C CYS A 160 -16.52 16.82 -1.54
N ASP A 161 -16.77 17.49 -0.40
CA ASP A 161 -17.57 18.72 -0.35
C ASP A 161 -17.07 19.78 -1.35
N SER A 162 -18.03 20.53 -1.90
CA SER A 162 -17.75 21.71 -2.72
C SER A 162 -17.00 22.80 -1.94
N VAL A 163 -16.40 23.73 -2.67
CA VAL A 163 -15.63 24.84 -2.08
C VAL A 163 -16.55 25.74 -1.23
N GLU A 164 -17.78 25.97 -1.70
CA GLU A 164 -18.81 26.76 -1.02
C GLU A 164 -19.19 26.12 0.32
N SER A 165 -19.50 24.81 0.31
CA SER A 165 -19.82 24.05 1.52
C SER A 165 -18.67 24.05 2.53
N LYS A 166 -17.41 23.92 2.06
CA LYS A 166 -16.23 24.03 2.92
C LYS A 166 -16.08 25.42 3.54
N ASN A 167 -16.31 26.48 2.76
CA ASN A 167 -16.22 27.86 3.23
C ASN A 167 -17.31 28.19 4.26
N GLU A 168 -18.53 27.69 4.08
CA GLU A 168 -19.61 27.82 5.05
C GLU A 168 -19.30 27.08 6.35
N LYS A 169 -18.85 25.82 6.27
CA LYS A 169 -18.40 25.04 7.43
C LYS A 169 -17.27 25.76 8.18
N TYR A 170 -16.32 26.37 7.46
CA TYR A 170 -15.23 27.14 8.06
C TYR A 170 -15.73 28.41 8.77
N LYS A 171 -16.60 29.20 8.12
CA LYS A 171 -17.24 30.37 8.72
C LYS A 171 -18.05 30.00 9.98
N GLY A 172 -18.84 28.94 9.92
CA GLY A 172 -19.63 28.46 11.05
C GLY A 172 -18.78 28.00 12.24
N LYS A 173 -17.58 27.42 12.00
CA LYS A 173 -16.64 27.11 13.08
C LYS A 173 -16.03 28.36 13.70
N ARG A 174 -15.70 29.38 12.90
CA ARG A 174 -15.19 30.66 13.41
C ARG A 174 -16.20 31.40 14.27
N ILE A 175 -17.46 31.45 13.83
CA ILE A 175 -18.55 32.11 14.58
C ILE A 175 -18.79 31.43 15.94
N LYS A 176 -18.52 30.13 16.10
CA LYS A 176 -18.66 29.42 17.38
C LYS A 176 -17.49 29.62 18.35
N LEU A 177 -16.39 30.20 17.89
CA LEU A 177 -15.19 30.44 18.70
C LEU A 177 -15.13 31.89 19.24
N GLU A 178 -15.97 32.76 18.70
CA GLU A 178 -16.21 34.15 19.15
C GLU A 178 -17.43 34.19 20.08
#